data_AF-X1JGE1-F1
#
_entry.id   AF-X1JGE1-F1
#
_cell.length_a   1.000
_cell.length_b   1.000
_cell.length_c   1.000
_cell.angle_alpha   90.00
_cell.angle_beta   90.00
_cell.angle_gamma   90.00
#
_symmetry.space_group_name_H-M   'P 1'
#
loop_
_entity.id
_entity.type
_entity.pdbx_description
1 polymer ?
#
loop_
_entity_poly.entity_id
_entity_poly.type
_entity_poly.pdbx_seq_one_letter_code
_entity_poly.pdbx_strand_id
1 'polypeptide(L)' 'TQPRGEFTLVIEGNRKVNKPELTPDIEQQLHHMRQSGLTAKETVARVASETGLSKKELYQAWLRIS' A
#
# COMPACT_ATOMS: atom_id res chain seq x y z
N THR A 1 -15.80 21.90 -7.21
CA THR A 1 -14.83 21.00 -7.88
C THR A 1 -13.76 20.63 -6.87
N GLN A 2 -13.76 19.38 -6.37
CA GLN A 2 -12.75 18.94 -5.40
C GLN A 2 -11.43 18.71 -6.16
N PRO A 3 -10.32 19.35 -5.77
CA PRO A 3 -9.03 19.01 -6.36
C PRO A 3 -8.65 17.64 -5.81
N ARG A 4 -8.69 16.61 -6.66
CA ARG A 4 -8.08 15.32 -6.33
C ARG A 4 -6.58 15.56 -6.39
N GLY A 5 -5.96 15.68 -5.22
CA GLY A 5 -4.52 15.88 -5.07
C GLY A 5 -3.77 14.84 -5.88
N GLU A 6 -3.10 15.28 -6.93
CA GLU A 6 -2.09 14.51 -7.63
C GLU A 6 -0.85 14.52 -6.73
N PHE A 7 -0.54 13.37 -6.13
CA PHE A 7 0.71 13.19 -5.40
C PHE A 7 1.68 12.44 -6.31
N THR A 8 2.62 13.18 -6.90
CA THR A 8 3.74 12.60 -7.64
C THR A 8 4.85 12.22 -6.66
N LEU A 9 4.94 10.94 -6.31
CA LEU A 9 6.05 10.43 -5.51
C LEU A 9 7.30 10.30 -6.39
N VAL A 10 8.18 11.29 -6.34
CA VAL A 10 9.50 11.26 -6.99
C VAL A 10 10.51 10.62 -6.03
N ILE A 11 11.13 9.51 -6.44
CA ILE A 11 12.21 8.87 -5.71
C ILE A 11 13.51 9.08 -6.49
N GLU A 12 14.32 10.08 -6.11
CA GLU A 12 15.69 10.25 -6.58
C GLU A 12 16.63 9.24 -5.89
N GLY A 13 17.52 8.62 -6.67
CA GLY A 13 18.01 7.27 -6.40
C GLY A 13 19.47 7.10 -5.97
N ASN A 14 19.85 5.84 -5.68
CA ASN A 14 21.14 5.25 -6.09
C ASN A 14 21.14 3.72 -5.88
N ARG A 15 21.18 2.96 -6.98
CA ARG A 15 21.66 1.55 -7.09
C ARG A 15 20.99 0.48 -6.23
N LYS A 16 19.83 0.01 -6.70
CA LYS A 16 19.41 -1.41 -6.90
C LYS A 16 17.89 -1.41 -7.03
N VAL A 17 17.38 -1.17 -8.24
CA VAL A 17 15.96 -1.33 -8.66
C VAL A 17 14.98 -1.43 -7.49
N ASN A 18 14.70 -0.28 -6.85
CA ASN A 18 13.80 -0.13 -5.71
C ASN A 18 12.43 -0.66 -6.10
N LYS A 19 12.15 -1.92 -5.78
CA LYS A 19 10.77 -2.36 -5.64
C LYS A 19 10.20 -1.57 -4.47
N PRO A 20 8.96 -1.06 -4.54
CA PRO A 20 8.29 -0.65 -3.33
C PRO A 20 8.32 -1.86 -2.38
N GLU A 21 8.80 -1.66 -1.16
CA GLU A 21 8.89 -2.70 -0.12
C GLU A 21 7.78 -2.48 0.90
N LEU A 22 7.37 -3.56 1.57
CA LEU A 22 6.36 -3.48 2.62
C LEU A 22 6.97 -2.75 3.83
N THR A 23 6.54 -1.51 4.07
CA THR A 23 6.99 -0.70 5.21
C THR A 23 6.01 -0.83 6.38
N PRO A 24 6.46 -0.59 7.63
CA PRO A 24 5.59 -0.62 8.80
C PRO A 24 4.42 0.39 8.73
N ASP A 25 4.58 1.48 7.98
CA ASP A 25 3.49 2.44 7.71
C ASP A 25 2.36 1.80 6.90
N ILE A 26 2.71 0.99 5.90
CA ILE A 26 1.78 0.24 5.08
C ILE A 26 1.09 -0.84 5.90
N GLU A 27 1.80 -1.53 6.80
CA GLU A 27 1.19 -2.49 7.72
C GLU A 27 0.17 -1.83 8.66
N GLN A 28 0.48 -0.65 9.21
CA GLN A 28 -0.47 0.12 10.00
C GLN A 28 -1.69 0.54 9.17
N GLN A 29 -1.50 0.96 7.92
CA GLN A 29 -2.60 1.30 7.02
C GLN A 29 -3.50 0.10 6.73
N LEU A 30 -2.92 -1.08 6.47
CA LEU A 30 -3.66 -2.33 6.29
C LEU A 30 -4.46 -2.68 7.57
N HIS A 31 -3.85 -2.53 8.75
CA HIS A 31 -4.53 -2.77 10.03
C HIS A 31 -5.71 -1.82 10.26
N HIS A 32 -5.54 -0.52 9.98
CA HIS A 32 -6.63 0.47 10.07
C HIS A 32 -7.80 0.15 9.11
N MET A 33 -7.49 -0.24 7.87
CA MET A 33 -8.51 -0.61 6.89
C MET A 33 -9.28 -1.87 7.31
N ARG A 34 -8.60 -2.85 7.91
CA ARG A 34 -9.23 -4.02 8.52
C ARG A 34 -10.18 -3.65 9.65
N GLN A 35 -9.74 -2.80 10.58
CA GLN A 35 -10.60 -2.34 11.68
C GLN A 35 -11.82 -1.56 11.17
N SER A 36 -11.70 -0.92 10.02
CA SER A 36 -12.80 -0.25 9.32
C SER A 36 -13.75 -1.23 8.60
N GLY A 37 -13.50 -2.54 8.65
CA GLY A 37 -14.33 -3.58 8.03
C GLY A 37 -14.08 -3.79 6.54
N LEU A 38 -13.01 -3.21 5.96
CA LEU A 38 -12.69 -3.44 4.55
C LEU A 38 -12.18 -4.86 4.33
N THR A 39 -12.57 -5.44 3.19
CA THR A 39 -12.10 -6.77 2.79
C THR A 39 -10.66 -6.71 2.29
N ALA A 40 -9.93 -7.82 2.42
CA ALA A 40 -8.56 -7.94 1.92
C ALA A 40 -8.43 -7.50 0.45
N LYS A 41 -9.42 -7.84 -0.39
CA LYS A 41 -9.42 -7.54 -1.82
C LYS A 41 -9.47 -6.03 -2.10
N GLU A 42 -10.37 -5.32 -1.40
CA GLU A 42 -10.53 -3.87 -1.52
C GLU A 42 -9.29 -3.15 -1.02
N THR A 43 -8.82 -3.52 0.17
CA THR A 43 -7.62 -2.98 0.80
C THR A 43 -6.39 -3.17 -0.09
N VAL A 44 -6.15 -4.40 -0.55
CA VAL A 44 -4.99 -4.72 -1.40
C VAL A 44 -5.07 -3.98 -2.74
N ALA A 45 -6.25 -3.86 -3.35
CA ALA A 45 -6.39 -3.11 -4.59
C ALA A 45 -6.08 -1.62 -4.38
N ARG A 46 -6.60 -1.05 -3.30
CA ARG A 46 -6.43 0.37 -2.96
C ARG A 46 -4.98 0.69 -2.61
N VAL A 47 -4.38 -0.07 -1.69
CA VAL A 47 -2.98 0.13 -1.28
C VAL A 47 -2.02 -0.18 -2.43
N ALA A 48 -2.28 -1.18 -3.27
CA ALA A 48 -1.44 -1.44 -4.46
C ALA A 48 -1.47 -0.27 -5.45
N SER A 49 -2.64 0.34 -5.64
CA SER A 49 -2.78 1.53 -6.49
C SER A 49 -2.15 2.78 -5.86
N GLU A 50 -2.16 2.92 -4.53
CA GLU A 50 -1.59 4.07 -3.83
C GLU A 50 -0.06 3.97 -3.64
N THR A 51 0.46 2.77 -3.39
CA THR A 51 1.87 2.53 -3.06
C THR A 51 2.69 1.95 -4.22
N GLY A 52 2.02 1.48 -5.28
CA GLY A 52 2.65 0.74 -6.37
C GLY A 52 3.12 -0.66 -5.99
N LEU A 53 2.81 -1.14 -4.77
CA LEU A 53 3.17 -2.47 -4.31
C LEU A 53 2.46 -3.57 -5.10
N SER A 54 3.14 -4.71 -5.18
CA SER A 54 2.52 -5.91 -5.73
C SER A 54 1.37 -6.36 -4.82
N LYS A 55 0.19 -6.57 -5.41
CA LYS A 55 -1.00 -7.09 -4.72
C LYS A 55 -0.70 -8.37 -3.91
N LYS A 56 0.23 -9.19 -4.40
CA LYS A 56 0.70 -10.40 -3.72
C LYS A 56 1.36 -10.10 -2.36
N GLU A 57 2.30 -9.16 -2.32
CA GLU A 57 3.01 -8.78 -1.09
C GLU A 57 2.04 -8.19 -0.07
N LEU A 58 1.15 -7.30 -0.51
CA LEU A 58 0.11 -6.71 0.33
C LEU A 58 -0.87 -7.75 0.87
N TYR A 59 -1.24 -8.74 0.05
CA TYR A 59 -2.11 -9.82 0.49
C TYR A 59 -1.41 -10.71 1.52
N GLN A 60 -0.12 -11.02 1.33
CA GLN A 60 0.66 -11.76 2.32
C GLN A 60 0.80 -10.99 3.63
N ALA A 61 1.03 -9.67 3.58
CA ALA A 61 1.04 -8.81 4.76
C ALA A 61 -0.32 -8.81 5.48
N TRP A 62 -1.41 -8.68 4.71
CA TRP A 62 -2.77 -8.75 5.25
C TRP A 62 -3.08 -10.06 5.98
N LEU A 63 -2.55 -11.18 5.48
CA LEU A 63 -2.67 -12.49 6.12
C LEU A 63 -1.81 -12.62 7.39
N ARG A 64 -0.68 -11.90 7.47
CA ARG A 64 0.20 -11.91 8.65
C ARG A 64 -0.35 -11.10 9.81
N ILE A 65 -1.00 -9.97 9.52
CA ILE A 65 -1.74 -9.18 10.50
C ILE A 65 -3.13 -9.76 10.77
N SER A 66 -3.38 -11.01 10.30
CA SER A 66 -4.70 -11.62 10.33
C SER A 66 -5.11 -12.25 11.64
#